data_AF-T1BIK6-F1
#
_entry.id   AF-T1BIK6-F1
#
_cell.length_a   1.000
_cell.length_b   1.000
_cell.length_c   1.000
_cell.angle_alpha   90.00
_cell.angle_beta   90.00
_cell.angle_gamma   90.00
#
_symmetry.space_group_name_H-M   'P 1'
#
loop_
_entity.id
_entity.type
_entity.pdbx_description
1 polymer ?
#
loop_
_entity_poly.entity_id
_entity_poly.type
_entity_poly.pdbx_seq_one_letter_code
_entity_poly.pdbx_strand_id
1 'polypeptide(L)' 'GLDRVEYEPEQFPGLVCRIPDPRVVVLLFGSGKLVCTGARKPSDVELAVKKITKELQGAGLLR' A
#
# COMPACT_ATOMS: atom_id res chain seq x y z
N GLY A 1 -10.97 6.74 10.56
CA GLY A 1 -9.80 7.51 10.13
C GLY A 1 -9.01 6.68 9.16
N LEU A 2 -8.12 7.29 8.37
CA LEU A 2 -7.09 6.57 7.61
C LEU A 2 -6.03 5.99 8.57
N ASP A 3 -6.45 5.19 9.56
CA ASP A 3 -5.58 4.70 10.65
C ASP A 3 -4.56 3.65 10.15
N ARG A 4 -4.57 3.38 8.83
CA ARG A 4 -3.71 2.43 8.12
C ARG A 4 -2.71 3.09 7.20
N VAL A 5 -2.81 4.39 6.95
CA VAL A 5 -2.03 5.10 5.93
C VAL A 5 -1.32 6.29 6.55
N GLU A 6 0.01 6.32 6.42
CA GLU A 6 0.88 7.41 6.88
C GLU A 6 1.61 8.01 5.67
N TYR A 7 1.58 9.33 5.53
CA TYR A 7 2.32 10.06 4.51
C TYR A 7 2.86 11.37 5.06
N GLU A 8 4.15 11.37 5.37
CA GLU A 8 4.89 12.52 5.89
C GLU A 8 6.15 12.70 5.00
N PRO A 9 6.04 13.34 3.81
CA PRO A 9 7.10 13.35 2.79
C PRO A 9 8.42 13.97 3.27
N GLU A 10 8.35 14.90 4.23
CA GLU A 10 9.53 15.49 4.87
C GLU A 10 10.30 14.50 5.74
N GLN A 11 9.65 13.44 6.23
CA GLN A 11 10.26 12.37 7.04
C GLN A 11 10.57 11.13 6.19
N PHE A 12 9.68 10.77 5.27
CA PHE A 12 9.84 9.62 4.39
C PHE A 12 9.08 9.84 3.06
N PRO A 13 9.73 9.65 1.89
CA PRO A 13 9.13 10.01 0.60
C PRO A 13 8.02 9.07 0.10
N GLY A 14 7.77 7.95 0.80
CA GLY A 14 6.74 6.98 0.43
C GLY A 14 5.52 7.06 1.35
N LEU A 15 4.36 6.74 0.80
CA LEU A 15 3.16 6.46 1.59
C LEU A 15 3.28 5.06 2.20
N VAL A 16 3.12 4.96 3.52
CA VAL A 16 3.15 3.70 4.26
C VAL A 16 1.71 3.22 4.48
N CYS A 17 1.34 2.08 3.90
CA CYS A 17 0.03 1.46 4.06
C CYS A 17 0.16 0.13 4.80
N ARG A 18 -0.58 -0.06 5.88
CA ARG A 18 -0.61 -1.31 6.66
C ARG A 18 -1.90 -2.08 6.39
N ILE A 19 -1.75 -3.28 5.83
CA ILE A 19 -2.86 -4.18 5.56
C ILE A 19 -2.86 -5.25 6.66
N PRO A 20 -3.95 -5.39 7.44
CA PRO A 20 -3.98 -6.35 8.56
C PRO A 20 -4.19 -7.80 8.10
N ASP A 21 -4.84 -7.98 6.95
CA ASP A 21 -5.11 -9.28 6.35
C ASP A 21 -5.00 -9.15 4.83
N PRO A 22 -3.99 -9.73 4.15
CA PRO A 22 -2.84 -10.40 4.76
C PRO A 22 -2.01 -9.39 5.54
N ARG A 23 -1.32 -9.83 6.62
CA ARG A 23 -0.53 -8.94 7.48
C ARG A 23 0.73 -8.47 6.75
N VAL A 24 0.61 -7.36 6.02
CA VAL A 24 1.71 -6.78 5.22
C VAL A 24 1.78 -5.27 5.37
N VAL A 25 2.94 -4.72 5.03
CA VAL A 25 3.15 -3.28 4.88
C VAL A 25 3.52 -3.01 3.43
N VAL A 26 2.89 -1.99 2.85
CA VAL A 26 3.16 -1.53 1.50
C VAL A 26 3.67 -0.10 1.54
N LEU A 27 4.75 0.14 0.79
CA LEU A 27 5.31 1.46 0.56
C LEU A 27 4.99 1.85 -0.89
N LEU A 28 4.28 2.96 -1.08
CA LEU A 28 3.95 3.52 -2.38
C LEU A 28 4.71 4.82 -2.59
N PHE A 29 5.50 4.91 -3.66
CA PHE A 29 6.27 6.10 -3.99
C PHE A 29 5.56 6.92 -5.07
N GLY A 30 5.82 8.23 -5.12
CA GLY A 30 5.25 9.13 -6.14
C GLY A 30 5.55 8.73 -7.59
N SER A 31 6.56 7.90 -7.83
CA SER A 31 6.86 7.30 -9.14
C SER A 31 5.91 6.16 -9.54
N GLY A 32 5.01 5.74 -8.66
CA GLY A 32 4.18 4.54 -8.83
C GLY A 32 4.87 3.24 -8.43
N LYS A 33 6.15 3.26 -8.03
CA LYS A 33 6.83 2.08 -7.51
C LYS A 33 6.18 1.63 -6.21
N LEU A 34 5.98 0.33 -6.08
CA LEU A 34 5.42 -0.32 -4.90
C LEU A 34 6.43 -1.29 -4.29
N VAL A 35 6.56 -1.26 -2.97
CA VAL A 35 7.32 -2.26 -2.20
C VAL A 35 6.36 -2.90 -1.21
N CYS A 36 6.23 -4.23 -1.24
CA CYS A 36 5.41 -4.99 -0.30
C CYS A 36 6.31 -5.84 0.59
N THR A 37 6.14 -5.77 1.91
CA THR A 37 6.91 -6.54 2.90
C THR A 37 5.99 -7.18 3.95
N GLY A 38 6.45 -8.28 4.55
CA GLY A 38 5.72 -9.05 5.56
C GLY A 38 4.86 -10.20 5.01
N ALA A 39 4.74 -10.33 3.68
CA ALA A 39 4.07 -11.45 3.04
C ALA A 39 4.80 -12.78 3.30
N ARG A 40 4.06 -13.87 3.52
CA ARG A 40 4.64 -15.21 3.75
C ARG A 40 4.59 -16.10 2.51
N LYS A 41 3.73 -15.77 1.56
CA LYS A 41 3.52 -16.48 0.30
C LYS A 41 3.20 -15.48 -0.83
N PRO A 42 3.47 -15.82 -2.10
CA PRO A 42 3.19 -14.93 -3.23
C PRO A 42 1.73 -14.44 -3.29
N SER A 43 0.77 -15.29 -2.94
CA SER A 43 -0.65 -14.92 -2.93
C SER A 43 -1.02 -13.84 -1.91
N ASP A 44 -0.23 -13.64 -0.85
CA ASP A 44 -0.43 -12.51 0.07
C ASP A 44 -0.08 -11.18 -0.62
N VAL A 45 0.97 -11.18 -1.45
CA VAL A 45 1.39 -10.00 -2.22
C VAL A 45 0.33 -9.67 -3.27
N GLU A 46 -0.17 -10.68 -3.99
CA GLU A 46 -1.24 -10.51 -4.98
C GLU A 46 -2.50 -9.89 -4.35
N LEU A 47 -2.90 -10.40 -3.17
CA LEU A 47 -4.06 -9.88 -2.44
C LEU A 47 -3.82 -8.45 -1.94
N ALA A 48 -2.63 -8.14 -1.46
CA ALA A 48 -2.24 -6.80 -1.01
C ALA A 48 -2.30 -5.78 -2.15
N VAL A 49 -1.70 -6.12 -3.31
CA VAL A 49 -1.74 -5.28 -4.52
C VAL A 49 -3.19 -5.07 -4.95
N LYS A 50 -4.01 -6.13 -5.01
CA LYS A 50 -5.42 -6.02 -5.38
C LYS A 50 -6.21 -5.08 -4.47
N LYS A 51 -5.96 -5.13 -3.15
CA LYS A 51 -6.61 -4.23 -2.18
C LYS A 51 -6.23 -2.77 -2.43
N ILE A 52 -4.93 -2.50 -2.60
CA ILE A 52 -4.44 -1.14 -2.86
C ILE A 52 -4.94 -0.60 -4.20
N THR A 53 -4.90 -1.41 -5.27
CA THR A 53 -5.43 -1.01 -6.58
C THR A 53 -6.91 -0.61 -6.46
N LYS A 54 -7.72 -1.38 -5.74
CA LYS A 54 -9.15 -1.06 -5.54
C LYS A 54 -9.34 0.23 -4.75
N GLU A 55 -8.54 0.47 -3.71
CA GLU A 55 -8.60 1.71 -2.91
C GLU A 55 -8.21 2.93 -3.76
N LEU A 56 -7.11 2.84 -4.52
CA LEU A 56 -6.66 3.92 -5.40
C LEU A 56 -7.65 4.21 -6.52
N GLN A 57 -8.27 3.18 -7.11
CA GLN A 57 -9.34 3.35 -8.10
C GLN A 57 -10.58 4.01 -7.49
N GLY A 58 -11.00 3.56 -6.30
CA GLY A 58 -12.13 4.15 -5.58
C GLY A 58 -11.90 5.61 -5.19
N ALA A 59 -10.65 6.00 -4.97
CA ALA A 59 -10.23 7.38 -4.72
C ALA A 59 -9.99 8.21 -6.01
N GLY A 60 -10.09 7.61 -7.20
CA GLY A 60 -9.82 8.28 -8.48
C GLY A 60 -8.34 8.59 -8.76
N LEU A 61 -7.42 7.96 -8.01
CA LEU A 61 -5.97 8.14 -8.10
C LEU A 61 -5.30 7.18 -9.08
N LEU A 62 -6.02 6.13 -9.49
CA LEU A 62 -5.58 5.14 -10.47
C LEU A 62 -6.72 4.91 -11.46
N ARG A 63 -6.42 4.96 -12.77
CA ARG A 63 -7.36 4.73 -13.87
C ARG A 63 -7.11 3.40 -14.54
#